data_AF-A0A653DHF5-F1
#
_entry.id   AF-A0A653DHF5-F1
#
_cell.length_a   1.000
_cell.length_b   1.000
_cell.length_c   1.000
_cell.angle_alpha   90.00
_cell.angle_beta   90.00
_cell.angle_gamma   90.00
#
_symmetry.space_group_name_H-M   'P 1'
#
loop_
_entity.id
_entity.type
_entity.pdbx_description
1 polymer ?
#
loop_
_entity_poly.entity_id
_entity_poly.type
_entity_poly.pdbx_seq_one_letter_code
_entity_poly.pdbx_strand_id
1 'polypeptide(L)'
;MQKFTVEERVAIVELYFEHHRSTVETQRAFRRRFNVRNALSAMTIRNLIVRFRQQGSVADLPRAGRPRSARTEENIEHVEVSIEDNEETSVRRRCTQLGLSRSSLHRILKHLRMFAYKIQLVHQLRPIDFRQRTEFAIGFQQLCREENDFLNRLIMSDEAHFHLNGFINKHNSRFWGTENPRVIHERELHPIKCTVWCGVTSQCIIGPFFFEDEDGNAETVTGERYRDMLQTFLQPALENMPEMCFQQDGATAHTARATMALLREIFGHRIISRNSDIPYPARSPDLTAPDFFLWGYLKERVYANKPRTLDQLKQNIRNEIRILNPQMLAAVMQNLCKMH
;
A
#
# COMPACT_ATOMS: atom_id res chain seq x y z
N MET A 1 23.16 35.66 -8.06
CA MET A 1 24.63 35.85 -8.00
C MET A 1 25.24 35.00 -9.12
N GLN A 2 25.97 35.60 -10.06
CA GLN A 2 26.57 34.88 -11.20
C GLN A 2 27.50 33.78 -10.67
N LYS A 3 27.29 32.53 -11.11
CA LYS A 3 28.11 31.39 -10.69
C LYS A 3 29.33 31.33 -11.60
N PHE A 4 30.50 31.65 -11.06
CA PHE A 4 31.78 31.48 -11.76
C PHE A 4 32.25 30.04 -11.69
N THR A 5 32.75 29.52 -12.81
CA THR A 5 33.40 28.20 -12.89
C THR A 5 34.71 28.19 -12.09
N VAL A 6 35.25 27.01 -11.81
CA VAL A 6 36.56 26.88 -11.13
C VAL A 6 37.65 27.56 -11.96
N GLU A 7 37.63 27.37 -13.27
CA GLU A 7 38.58 27.98 -14.22
C GLU A 7 38.54 29.52 -14.18
N GLU A 8 37.34 30.10 -14.18
CA GLU A 8 37.18 31.56 -14.07
C GLU A 8 37.71 32.08 -12.73
N ARG A 9 37.53 31.33 -11.63
CA ARG A 9 38.05 31.69 -10.31
C ARG A 9 39.57 31.63 -10.25
N VAL A 10 40.19 30.61 -10.85
CA VAL A 10 41.66 30.53 -10.97
C VAL A 10 42.18 31.74 -11.73
N ALA A 11 41.59 32.05 -12.88
CA ALA A 11 42.00 33.18 -13.70
C ALA A 11 41.87 34.52 -12.97
N ILE A 12 40.86 34.69 -12.09
CA ILE A 12 40.74 35.89 -11.25
C ILE A 12 41.88 36.00 -10.26
N VAL A 13 42.28 34.89 -9.63
CA VAL A 13 43.42 34.88 -8.69
C VAL A 13 44.71 35.23 -9.41
N GLU A 14 44.98 34.63 -10.56
CA GLU A 14 46.16 34.92 -11.40
C GLU A 14 46.23 36.40 -11.78
N LEU A 15 45.17 36.91 -12.41
CA LEU A 15 45.08 38.31 -12.87
C LEU A 15 45.16 39.31 -11.72
N TYR A 16 44.74 38.93 -10.50
CA TYR A 16 44.87 39.79 -9.33
C TYR A 16 46.32 39.95 -8.89
N PHE A 17 47.11 38.88 -8.92
CA PHE A 17 48.53 38.97 -8.57
C PHE A 17 49.37 39.57 -9.70
N GLU A 18 49.04 39.27 -10.96
CA GLU A 18 49.70 39.85 -12.14
C GLU A 18 49.53 41.37 -12.20
N HIS A 19 48.34 41.89 -11.89
CA HIS A 19 48.07 43.33 -11.89
C HIS A 19 48.30 44.01 -10.52
N HIS A 20 49.34 43.60 -9.80
CA HIS A 20 49.79 44.22 -8.56
C HIS A 20 48.67 44.42 -7.52
N ARG A 21 47.74 43.46 -7.42
CA ARG A 21 46.63 43.47 -6.45
C ARG A 21 45.59 44.57 -6.69
N SER A 22 45.53 45.14 -7.91
CA SER A 22 44.52 46.12 -8.31
C SER A 22 43.24 45.44 -8.79
N THR A 23 42.16 45.57 -8.02
CA THR A 23 40.84 45.01 -8.41
C THR A 23 40.31 45.60 -9.72
N VAL A 24 40.64 46.85 -10.03
CA VAL A 24 40.16 47.54 -11.25
C VAL A 24 40.85 46.98 -12.49
N GLU A 25 42.17 46.79 -12.43
CA GLU A 25 42.93 46.20 -13.54
C GLU A 25 42.57 44.71 -13.72
N THR A 26 42.40 43.96 -12.62
CA THR A 26 41.89 42.58 -12.68
C THR A 26 40.52 42.50 -13.36
N GLN A 27 39.59 43.41 -13.07
CA GLN A 27 38.28 43.44 -13.75
C GLN A 27 38.43 43.71 -15.26
N ARG A 28 39.28 44.67 -15.64
CA ARG A 28 39.53 45.02 -17.04
C ARG A 28 40.16 43.85 -17.79
N ALA A 29 41.18 43.22 -17.21
CA ALA A 29 41.85 42.06 -17.78
C ALA A 29 40.91 40.85 -17.89
N PHE A 30 40.07 40.61 -16.87
CA PHE A 30 39.09 39.54 -16.89
C PHE A 30 38.05 39.75 -18.01
N ARG A 31 37.54 40.98 -18.18
CA ARG A 31 36.62 41.31 -19.29
C ARG A 31 37.24 41.03 -20.65
N ARG A 32 38.53 41.37 -20.83
CA ARG A 32 39.26 41.10 -22.07
C ARG A 32 39.46 39.60 -22.29
N ARG A 33 39.87 38.85 -21.25
CA ARG A 33 40.18 37.42 -21.33
C ARG A 33 38.96 36.55 -21.61
N PHE A 34 37.80 36.88 -21.02
CA PHE A 34 36.57 36.07 -21.13
C PHE A 34 35.47 36.72 -21.99
N ASN A 35 35.73 37.87 -22.61
CA ASN A 35 34.78 38.61 -23.45
C ASN A 35 33.39 38.83 -22.79
N VAL A 36 33.38 39.20 -21.51
CA VAL A 36 32.14 39.39 -20.73
C VAL A 36 31.76 40.86 -20.58
N ARG A 37 30.48 41.19 -20.80
CA ARG A 37 29.94 42.56 -20.65
C ARG A 37 29.89 43.01 -19.19
N ASN A 38 29.55 42.11 -18.27
CA ASN A 38 29.49 42.40 -16.83
C ASN A 38 30.76 41.88 -16.16
N ALA A 39 31.58 42.78 -15.59
CA ALA A 39 32.67 42.33 -14.72
C ALA A 39 32.13 41.90 -13.36
N LEU A 40 32.87 40.99 -12.74
CA LEU A 40 32.79 40.69 -11.31
C LEU A 40 32.78 41.98 -10.48
N SER A 41 32.01 42.00 -9.39
CA SER A 41 32.13 43.09 -8.41
C SER A 41 33.51 43.04 -7.74
N ALA A 42 34.05 44.20 -7.35
CA ALA A 42 35.30 44.28 -6.61
C ALA A 42 35.22 43.48 -5.28
N MET A 43 34.02 43.39 -4.69
CA MET A 43 33.77 42.59 -3.49
C MET A 43 33.93 41.08 -3.76
N THR A 44 33.45 40.58 -4.90
CA THR A 44 33.62 39.17 -5.27
C THR A 44 35.10 38.81 -5.43
N ILE A 45 35.89 39.69 -6.06
CA ILE A 45 37.34 39.49 -6.20
C ILE A 45 38.01 39.47 -4.83
N ARG A 46 37.73 40.44 -3.96
CA ARG A 46 38.29 40.49 -2.60
C ARG A 46 37.92 39.24 -1.78
N ASN A 47 36.65 38.84 -1.79
CA ASN A 47 36.20 37.66 -1.05
C ASN A 47 36.84 36.37 -1.57
N LEU A 48 37.04 36.25 -2.88
CA LEU A 48 37.73 35.10 -3.47
C LEU A 48 39.20 35.06 -3.06
N ILE A 49 39.91 36.20 -3.09
CA ILE A 49 41.32 36.28 -2.68
C ILE A 49 41.49 36.00 -1.18
N VAL A 50 40.60 36.51 -0.33
CA VAL A 50 40.62 36.23 1.11
C VAL A 50 40.44 34.73 1.35
N ARG A 51 39.46 34.09 0.70
CA ARG A 51 39.24 32.64 0.81
C ARG A 51 40.44 31.85 0.31
N PHE A 52 41.01 32.24 -0.84
CA PHE A 52 42.18 31.60 -1.41
C PHE A 52 43.39 31.68 -0.47
N ARG A 53 43.66 32.86 0.14
CA ARG A 53 44.76 33.01 1.10
C ARG A 53 44.56 32.23 2.39
N GLN A 54 43.32 32.06 2.84
CA GLN A 54 43.01 31.34 4.08
C GLN A 54 42.99 29.82 3.90
N GLN A 55 42.53 29.32 2.75
CA GLN A 55 42.21 27.91 2.56
C GLN A 55 43.02 27.24 1.43
N GLY A 56 43.79 28.00 0.65
CA GLY A 56 44.58 27.49 -0.48
C GLY A 56 43.75 26.97 -1.66
N SER A 57 42.42 27.16 -1.65
CA SER A 57 41.51 26.59 -2.64
C SER A 57 40.53 27.62 -3.19
N VAL A 58 40.19 27.47 -4.47
CA VAL A 58 39.14 28.24 -5.16
C VAL A 58 37.82 27.46 -5.31
N ALA A 59 37.78 26.21 -4.84
CA ALA A 59 36.61 25.36 -4.90
C ALA A 59 35.51 25.82 -3.92
N ASP A 60 34.26 25.49 -4.23
CA ASP A 60 33.16 25.69 -3.28
C ASP A 60 33.31 24.75 -2.08
N LEU A 61 33.10 25.28 -0.87
CA LEU A 61 33.04 24.47 0.34
C LEU A 61 31.79 23.56 0.31
N PRO A 62 31.86 22.37 0.95
CA PRO A 62 30.68 21.54 1.19
C PRO A 62 29.60 22.39 1.87
N ARG A 63 28.43 22.49 1.26
CA ARG A 63 27.30 23.20 1.87
C ARG A 63 26.75 22.36 3.01
N ALA A 64 26.52 22.98 4.18
CA ALA A 64 25.67 22.38 5.21
C ALA A 64 24.29 22.14 4.59
N GLY A 65 23.91 20.86 4.44
CA GLY A 65 22.62 20.48 3.90
C GLY A 65 21.46 20.96 4.77
N ARG A 66 20.23 20.91 4.23
CA ARG A 66 19.00 21.21 4.97
C ARG A 66 18.93 20.35 6.24
N PRO A 67 18.63 20.91 7.43
CA PRO A 67 18.51 20.15 8.66
C PRO A 67 17.49 19.00 8.49
N ARG A 68 17.86 17.82 8.99
CA ARG A 68 17.02 16.61 8.90
C ARG A 68 15.83 16.75 9.83
N SER A 69 14.67 17.13 9.31
CA SER A 69 13.47 17.40 10.11
C SER A 69 12.76 16.16 10.66
N ALA A 70 13.04 14.97 10.12
CA ALA A 70 12.28 13.75 10.46
C ALA A 70 13.12 12.64 11.12
N ARG A 71 14.46 12.67 11.00
CA ARG A 71 15.38 11.73 11.63
C ARG A 71 16.17 12.46 12.71
N THR A 72 15.44 13.00 13.69
CA THR A 72 16.00 13.51 14.93
C THR A 72 16.32 12.33 15.84
N GLU A 73 17.26 12.48 16.78
CA GLU A 73 17.56 11.45 17.79
C GLU A 73 16.31 11.12 18.61
N GLU A 74 15.54 12.13 19.00
CA GLU A 74 14.23 11.99 19.66
C GLU A 74 13.25 11.10 18.87
N ASN A 75 13.10 11.30 17.56
CA ASN A 75 12.21 10.47 16.74
C ASN A 75 12.75 9.03 16.56
N ILE A 76 14.06 8.83 16.62
CA ILE A 76 14.65 7.49 16.55
C ILE A 76 14.35 6.75 17.87
N GLU A 77 14.61 7.41 19.00
CA GLU A 77 14.35 6.88 20.34
C GLU A 77 12.86 6.58 20.54
N HIS A 78 11.95 7.48 20.14
CA HIS A 78 10.51 7.21 20.18
C HIS A 78 10.09 6.02 19.31
N VAL A 79 10.76 5.81 18.17
CA VAL A 79 10.48 4.64 17.31
C VAL A 79 11.05 3.37 17.93
N GLU A 80 12.24 3.41 18.55
CA GLU A 80 12.84 2.28 19.27
C GLU A 80 11.98 1.87 20.47
N VAL A 81 11.67 2.80 21.38
CA VAL A 81 10.81 2.54 22.55
C VAL A 81 9.45 2.01 22.12
N SER A 82 8.86 2.59 21.08
CA SER A 82 7.57 2.11 20.56
C SER A 82 7.66 0.68 20.03
N ILE A 83 8.81 0.27 19.48
CA ILE A 83 9.04 -1.09 18.97
C ILE A 83 9.27 -2.05 20.13
N GLU A 84 10.06 -1.68 21.13
CA GLU A 84 10.26 -2.45 22.37
C GLU A 84 8.95 -2.66 23.13
N ASP A 85 8.11 -1.62 23.22
CA ASP A 85 6.78 -1.70 23.86
C ASP A 85 5.82 -2.62 23.10
N ASN A 86 5.88 -2.61 21.77
CA ASN A 86 4.97 -3.39 20.94
C ASN A 86 5.51 -3.59 19.51
N GLU A 87 6.24 -4.69 19.32
CA GLU A 87 6.84 -5.10 18.04
C GLU A 87 5.78 -5.41 16.94
N GLU A 88 4.54 -5.71 17.35
CA GLU A 88 3.43 -6.12 16.48
C GLU A 88 2.65 -4.94 15.87
N THR A 89 2.98 -3.72 16.29
CA THR A 89 2.32 -2.52 15.78
C THR A 89 2.72 -2.26 14.32
N SER A 90 1.73 -2.36 13.42
CA SER A 90 1.94 -2.11 11.98
C SER A 90 2.59 -0.74 11.73
N VAL A 91 3.42 -0.65 10.69
CA VAL A 91 4.08 0.62 10.27
C VAL A 91 3.08 1.76 10.19
N ARG A 92 1.86 1.47 9.73
CA ARG A 92 0.81 2.48 9.58
C ARG A 92 0.21 2.91 10.91
N ARG A 93 -0.04 1.98 11.84
CA ARG A 93 -0.50 2.28 13.20
C ARG A 93 0.55 3.04 13.99
N ARG A 94 1.82 2.64 13.85
CA ARG A 94 2.97 3.32 14.46
C ARG A 94 3.15 4.74 13.94
N CYS A 95 2.94 4.98 12.65
CA CYS A 95 2.91 6.34 12.09
C CYS A 95 1.83 7.22 12.75
N THR A 96 0.62 6.68 12.94
CA THR A 96 -0.48 7.40 13.56
C THR A 96 -0.22 7.67 15.04
N GLN A 97 0.34 6.70 15.78
CA GLN A 97 0.66 6.86 17.21
C GLN A 97 1.80 7.86 17.45
N LEU A 98 2.82 7.85 16.60
CA LEU A 98 4.00 8.70 16.73
C LEU A 98 3.89 10.05 16.00
N GLY A 99 2.76 10.32 15.31
CA GLY A 99 2.60 11.55 14.52
C GLY A 99 3.57 11.66 13.33
N LEU A 100 4.12 10.54 12.86
CA LEU A 100 5.13 10.51 11.79
C LEU A 100 4.52 10.19 10.43
N SER A 101 5.09 10.76 9.37
CA SER A 101 4.78 10.31 8.01
C SER A 101 5.33 8.90 7.77
N ARG A 102 4.66 8.09 6.92
CA ARG A 102 5.16 6.75 6.55
C ARG A 102 6.55 6.78 5.97
N SER A 103 6.84 7.78 5.15
CA SER A 103 8.15 8.00 4.54
C SER A 103 9.23 8.22 5.60
N SER A 104 8.90 8.97 6.66
CA SER A 104 9.79 9.23 7.79
C SER A 104 10.03 7.94 8.59
N LEU A 105 8.97 7.25 8.98
CA LEU A 105 9.08 6.02 9.76
C LEU A 105 9.85 4.94 9.00
N HIS A 106 9.61 4.76 7.70
CA HIS A 106 10.33 3.77 6.87
C HIS A 106 11.84 4.08 6.77
N ARG A 107 12.21 5.36 6.73
CA ARG A 107 13.61 5.79 6.76
C ARG A 107 14.26 5.54 8.13
N ILE A 108 13.52 5.71 9.22
CA ILE A 108 13.98 5.39 10.59
C ILE A 108 14.14 3.87 10.76
N LEU A 109 13.14 3.07 10.37
CA LEU A 109 13.23 1.60 10.41
C LEU A 109 14.43 1.06 9.62
N LYS A 110 14.72 1.65 8.45
CA LYS A 110 15.93 1.32 7.67
C LYS A 110 17.23 1.72 8.38
N HIS A 111 17.21 2.82 9.13
CA HIS A 111 18.35 3.24 9.94
C HIS A 111 18.61 2.27 11.10
N LEU A 112 17.54 1.78 11.72
CA LEU A 112 17.54 0.77 12.79
C LEU A 112 17.82 -0.66 12.27
N ARG A 113 18.07 -0.83 10.96
CA ARG A 113 18.30 -2.13 10.31
C ARG A 113 17.17 -3.15 10.52
N MET A 114 15.95 -2.67 10.66
CA MET A 114 14.77 -3.53 10.81
C MET A 114 14.24 -3.99 9.45
N PHE A 115 13.77 -5.24 9.35
CA PHE A 115 13.25 -5.85 8.11
C PHE A 115 11.78 -6.26 8.24
N ALA A 116 11.00 -6.00 7.19
CA ALA A 116 9.56 -6.28 7.20
C ALA A 116 9.31 -7.78 6.99
N TYR A 117 8.76 -8.46 7.99
CA TYR A 117 8.33 -9.86 7.84
C TYR A 117 6.81 -9.94 7.65
N LYS A 118 6.39 -10.61 6.57
CA LYS A 118 4.98 -10.95 6.30
C LYS A 118 4.75 -12.38 6.80
N ILE A 119 3.98 -12.57 7.87
CA ILE A 119 3.52 -13.91 8.22
C ILE A 119 2.49 -14.30 7.15
N GLN A 120 2.83 -15.27 6.30
CA GLN A 120 1.86 -15.96 5.49
C GLN A 120 1.47 -17.24 6.24
N LEU A 121 0.40 -17.18 7.02
CA LEU A 121 -0.27 -18.39 7.52
C LEU A 121 -1.09 -18.97 6.36
N VAL A 122 -0.41 -19.52 5.36
CA VAL A 122 -1.11 -20.26 4.29
C VAL A 122 -1.38 -21.66 4.80
N HIS A 123 -2.55 -22.22 4.48
CA HIS A 123 -2.75 -23.65 4.62
C HIS A 123 -1.59 -24.34 3.89
N GLN A 124 -0.94 -25.31 4.53
CA GLN A 124 0.17 -26.03 3.91
C GLN A 124 -0.28 -26.55 2.54
N LEU A 125 0.27 -25.98 1.47
CA LEU A 125 -0.03 -26.38 0.11
C LEU A 125 0.45 -27.83 -0.06
N ARG A 126 -0.46 -28.68 -0.53
CA ARG A 126 -0.11 -30.04 -0.93
C ARG A 126 0.46 -29.99 -2.35
N PRO A 127 1.29 -30.97 -2.76
CA PRO A 127 1.84 -31.04 -4.12
C PRO A 127 0.78 -30.90 -5.23
N ILE A 128 -0.43 -31.42 -5.00
CA ILE A 128 -1.56 -31.30 -5.94
C ILE A 128 -2.10 -29.87 -6.07
N ASP A 129 -2.02 -29.07 -5.01
CA ASP A 129 -2.52 -27.69 -4.98
C ASP A 129 -1.66 -26.80 -5.90
N PHE A 130 -0.36 -27.06 -6.00
CA PHE A 130 0.54 -26.30 -6.88
C PHE A 130 0.12 -26.42 -8.35
N ARG A 131 -0.14 -27.66 -8.80
CA ARG A 131 -0.55 -27.90 -10.18
C ARG A 131 -1.86 -27.19 -10.51
N GLN A 132 -2.87 -27.33 -9.66
CA GLN A 132 -4.18 -26.70 -9.85
C GLN A 132 -4.09 -25.16 -9.85
N ARG A 133 -3.26 -24.59 -8.96
CA ARG A 133 -3.01 -23.15 -8.91
C ARG A 133 -2.29 -22.64 -10.16
N THR A 134 -1.30 -23.38 -10.67
CA THR A 134 -0.59 -23.03 -11.90
C THR A 134 -1.50 -23.13 -13.12
N GLU A 135 -2.27 -24.22 -13.25
CA GLU A 135 -3.24 -24.39 -14.34
C GLU A 135 -4.27 -23.26 -14.34
N PHE A 136 -4.81 -22.90 -13.16
CA PHE A 136 -5.71 -21.76 -13.02
C PHE A 136 -5.04 -20.44 -13.40
N ALA A 137 -3.83 -20.16 -12.91
CA ALA A 137 -3.12 -18.91 -13.21
C ALA A 137 -2.84 -18.75 -14.70
N ILE A 138 -2.40 -19.81 -15.37
CA ILE A 138 -2.16 -19.81 -16.83
C ILE A 138 -3.47 -19.58 -17.58
N GLY A 139 -4.53 -20.32 -17.24
CA GLY A 139 -5.85 -20.16 -17.86
C GLY A 139 -6.45 -18.77 -17.64
N PHE A 140 -6.32 -18.23 -16.43
CA PHE A 140 -6.79 -16.89 -16.09
C PHE A 140 -6.02 -15.81 -16.86
N GLN A 141 -4.69 -15.95 -17.01
CA GLN A 141 -3.91 -15.04 -17.85
C GLN A 141 -4.32 -15.10 -19.32
N GLN A 142 -4.62 -16.30 -19.82
CA GLN A 142 -5.10 -16.48 -21.19
C GLN A 142 -6.45 -15.80 -21.39
N LEU A 143 -7.41 -16.00 -20.48
CA LEU A 143 -8.71 -15.30 -20.48
C LEU A 143 -8.53 -13.78 -20.49
N CYS A 144 -7.63 -13.25 -19.65
CA CYS A 144 -7.36 -11.81 -19.61
C CYS A 144 -6.73 -11.25 -20.91
N ARG A 145 -6.09 -12.09 -21.74
CA ARG A 145 -5.49 -11.69 -23.02
C ARG A 145 -6.45 -11.84 -24.19
N GLU A 146 -7.27 -12.89 -24.17
CA GLU A 146 -8.16 -13.26 -25.29
C GLU A 146 -9.51 -12.56 -25.20
N GLU A 147 -10.06 -12.42 -23.99
CA GLU A 147 -11.31 -11.69 -23.79
C GLU A 147 -11.04 -10.22 -23.48
N ASN A 148 -11.38 -9.36 -24.44
CA ASN A 148 -11.40 -7.92 -24.21
C ASN A 148 -12.31 -7.59 -23.01
N ASP A 149 -11.83 -6.66 -22.19
CA ASP A 149 -12.54 -6.15 -21.01
C ASP A 149 -12.95 -7.21 -19.97
N PHE A 150 -12.36 -8.42 -19.98
CA PHE A 150 -12.67 -9.47 -19.01
C PHE A 150 -12.54 -8.98 -17.55
N LEU A 151 -11.44 -8.29 -17.23
CA LEU A 151 -11.22 -7.72 -15.89
C LEU A 151 -12.25 -6.65 -15.50
N ASN A 152 -12.80 -5.94 -16.50
CA ASN A 152 -13.85 -4.95 -16.26
C ASN A 152 -15.20 -5.60 -15.98
N ARG A 153 -15.40 -6.82 -16.50
CA ARG A 153 -16.58 -7.65 -16.26
C ARG A 153 -16.41 -8.60 -15.06
N LEU A 154 -15.26 -8.64 -14.39
CA LEU A 154 -15.02 -9.57 -13.29
C LEU A 154 -15.43 -8.98 -11.93
N ILE A 155 -16.24 -9.74 -11.19
CA ILE A 155 -16.54 -9.54 -9.77
C ILE A 155 -15.79 -10.59 -8.97
N MET A 156 -14.91 -10.17 -8.07
CA MET A 156 -14.28 -11.07 -7.08
C MET A 156 -14.89 -10.84 -5.72
N SER A 157 -15.44 -11.89 -5.12
CA SER A 157 -16.15 -11.79 -3.85
C SER A 157 -15.57 -12.66 -2.76
N ASP A 158 -15.76 -12.23 -1.52
CA ASP A 158 -15.32 -12.93 -0.32
C ASP A 158 -16.02 -12.38 0.92
N GLU A 159 -15.89 -13.07 2.05
CA GLU A 159 -16.33 -12.63 3.37
C GLU A 159 -15.18 -12.39 4.35
N ALA A 160 -15.29 -11.32 5.15
CA ALA A 160 -14.36 -11.05 6.23
C ALA A 160 -15.06 -10.78 7.56
N HIS A 161 -14.46 -11.28 8.64
CA HIS A 161 -14.79 -10.89 10.00
C HIS A 161 -14.02 -9.63 10.44
N PHE A 162 -14.75 -8.70 11.05
CA PHE A 162 -14.21 -7.53 11.75
C PHE A 162 -14.62 -7.59 13.22
N HIS A 163 -13.64 -7.62 14.12
CA HIS A 163 -13.89 -7.68 15.56
C HIS A 163 -13.88 -6.28 16.16
N LEU A 164 -14.76 -6.00 17.11
CA LEU A 164 -14.92 -4.66 17.71
C LEU A 164 -13.70 -4.24 18.54
N ASN A 165 -13.08 -5.19 19.23
CA ASN A 165 -11.82 -5.00 19.95
C ASN A 165 -10.60 -4.85 19.01
N GLY A 166 -10.81 -4.76 17.69
CA GLY A 166 -9.76 -4.52 16.71
C GLY A 166 -8.79 -5.70 16.56
N PHE A 167 -9.17 -6.91 17.00
CA PHE A 167 -8.34 -8.09 16.79
C PHE A 167 -8.11 -8.30 15.30
N ILE A 168 -6.86 -8.07 14.91
CA ILE A 168 -6.35 -8.30 13.58
C ILE A 168 -6.29 -9.81 13.40
N ASN A 169 -7.02 -10.30 12.42
CA ASN A 169 -6.91 -11.68 11.96
C ASN A 169 -5.42 -12.00 11.73
N LYS A 170 -4.88 -13.04 12.38
CA LYS A 170 -3.44 -13.40 12.40
C LYS A 170 -2.83 -13.52 10.99
N HIS A 171 -3.64 -13.70 9.96
CA HIS A 171 -3.24 -13.65 8.55
C HIS A 171 -2.71 -12.30 8.06
N ASN A 172 -3.02 -11.20 8.76
CA ASN A 172 -2.63 -9.82 8.39
C ASN A 172 -1.70 -9.13 9.41
N SER A 173 -1.23 -9.84 10.44
CA SER A 173 -0.32 -9.28 11.44
C SER A 173 1.13 -9.37 10.95
N ARG A 174 1.77 -8.20 10.77
CA ARG A 174 3.22 -8.09 10.56
C ARG A 174 3.87 -7.79 11.90
N PHE A 175 4.82 -8.61 12.33
CA PHE A 175 5.73 -8.29 13.44
C PHE A 175 7.11 -7.93 12.89
N TRP A 176 7.87 -7.19 13.69
CA TRP A 176 9.27 -6.86 13.45
C TRP A 176 10.10 -7.37 14.63
N GLY A 177 10.92 -8.40 14.42
CA GLY A 177 11.79 -8.96 15.45
C GLY A 177 13.08 -9.52 14.83
N THR A 178 14.12 -9.70 15.64
CA THR A 178 15.40 -10.30 15.21
C THR A 178 15.37 -11.83 15.14
N GLU A 179 14.41 -12.49 15.80
CA GLU A 179 14.19 -13.95 15.79
C GLU A 179 12.69 -14.33 15.76
N ASN A 180 12.36 -15.60 15.44
CA ASN A 180 10.97 -16.09 15.31
C ASN A 180 10.32 -16.35 16.69
N PRO A 181 9.22 -15.67 17.06
CA PRO A 181 8.80 -15.56 18.46
C PRO A 181 7.99 -16.75 19.04
N ARG A 182 7.68 -17.81 18.26
CA ARG A 182 6.99 -19.05 18.74
C ARG A 182 5.80 -18.83 19.72
N VAL A 183 4.95 -17.82 19.47
CA VAL A 183 3.89 -17.42 20.41
C VAL A 183 2.60 -18.24 20.26
N ILE A 184 2.14 -18.80 21.38
CA ILE A 184 0.77 -19.31 21.59
C ILE A 184 -0.07 -18.16 22.16
N HIS A 185 -1.28 -17.97 21.64
CA HIS A 185 -2.11 -16.80 21.97
C HIS A 185 -3.42 -17.26 22.61
N GLU A 186 -3.69 -16.77 23.82
CA GLU A 186 -4.97 -16.97 24.51
C GLU A 186 -6.06 -16.13 23.83
N ARG A 187 -7.25 -16.73 23.66
CA ARG A 187 -8.42 -16.12 23.02
C ARG A 187 -9.45 -15.79 24.11
N GLU A 188 -10.01 -14.57 24.09
CA GLU A 188 -11.33 -14.36 24.70
C GLU A 188 -12.36 -15.24 24.00
N LEU A 189 -13.24 -15.90 24.77
CA LEU A 189 -14.14 -16.93 24.24
C LEU A 189 -15.12 -16.42 23.17
N HIS A 190 -15.53 -15.14 23.20
CA HIS A 190 -16.56 -14.59 22.29
C HIS A 190 -16.32 -13.11 21.91
N PRO A 191 -15.34 -12.80 21.03
CA PRO A 191 -15.13 -11.42 20.59
C PRO A 191 -16.30 -10.94 19.71
N ILE A 192 -16.97 -9.86 20.13
CA ILE A 192 -18.02 -9.16 19.35
C ILE A 192 -17.46 -8.82 17.96
N LYS A 193 -18.18 -9.23 16.90
CA LYS A 193 -17.74 -9.09 15.51
C LYS A 193 -18.91 -8.78 14.58
N CYS A 194 -18.60 -8.28 13.38
CA CYS A 194 -19.48 -8.32 12.23
C CYS A 194 -18.85 -9.17 11.10
N THR A 195 -19.69 -9.84 10.31
CA THR A 195 -19.28 -10.57 9.10
C THR A 195 -19.73 -9.78 7.89
N VAL A 196 -18.80 -9.48 6.99
CA VAL A 196 -19.02 -8.57 5.86
C VAL A 196 -18.75 -9.30 4.56
N TRP A 197 -19.65 -9.19 3.60
CA TRP A 197 -19.44 -9.59 2.22
C TRP A 197 -19.23 -8.35 1.34
N CYS A 198 -18.27 -8.43 0.41
CA CYS A 198 -18.08 -7.46 -0.65
C CYS A 198 -17.68 -8.15 -1.96
N GLY A 199 -18.18 -7.63 -3.08
CA GLY A 199 -17.68 -7.89 -4.42
C GLY A 199 -16.79 -6.74 -4.90
N VAL A 200 -15.59 -7.04 -5.39
CA VAL A 200 -14.65 -6.07 -5.97
C VAL A 200 -14.73 -6.17 -7.49
N THR A 201 -14.96 -5.05 -8.18
CA THR A 201 -14.82 -4.91 -9.63
C THR A 201 -13.73 -3.89 -9.95
N SER A 202 -13.40 -3.71 -11.24
CA SER A 202 -12.46 -2.64 -11.64
C SER A 202 -13.04 -1.23 -11.47
N GLN A 203 -14.37 -1.11 -11.32
CA GLN A 203 -15.09 0.17 -11.30
C GLN A 203 -15.57 0.55 -9.90
N CYS A 204 -16.00 -0.42 -9.10
CA CYS A 204 -16.59 -0.16 -7.79
C CYS A 204 -16.48 -1.36 -6.85
N ILE A 205 -16.90 -1.16 -5.60
CA ILE A 205 -17.18 -2.24 -4.66
C ILE A 205 -18.70 -2.43 -4.60
N ILE A 206 -19.16 -3.65 -4.81
CA ILE A 206 -20.53 -4.09 -4.52
C ILE A 206 -20.55 -4.51 -3.05
N GLY A 207 -21.27 -3.77 -2.22
CA GLY A 207 -21.19 -3.95 -0.76
C GLY A 207 -21.06 -2.63 0.00
N PRO A 208 -20.87 -2.69 1.32
CA PRO A 208 -20.80 -3.91 2.13
C PRO A 208 -22.18 -4.50 2.42
N PHE A 209 -22.31 -5.82 2.39
CA PHE A 209 -23.44 -6.55 2.99
C PHE A 209 -23.00 -7.13 4.34
N PHE A 210 -23.84 -7.01 5.37
CA PHE A 210 -23.54 -7.52 6.71
C PHE A 210 -24.45 -8.72 7.00
N PHE A 211 -23.85 -9.86 7.39
CA PHE A 211 -24.61 -11.01 7.87
C PHE A 211 -24.91 -10.83 9.36
N GLU A 212 -26.15 -10.43 9.66
CA GLU A 212 -26.58 -10.08 11.01
C GLU A 212 -28.02 -10.49 11.31
N ASP A 213 -28.31 -10.71 12.60
CA ASP A 213 -29.65 -10.91 13.13
C ASP A 213 -30.41 -9.58 13.30
N GLU A 214 -31.65 -9.64 13.77
CA GLU A 214 -32.50 -8.46 14.02
C GLU A 214 -31.89 -7.48 15.04
N ASP A 215 -31.03 -7.99 15.94
CA ASP A 215 -30.32 -7.22 16.97
C ASP A 215 -28.96 -6.69 16.47
N GLY A 216 -28.58 -6.96 15.21
CA GLY A 216 -27.36 -6.48 14.58
C GLY A 216 -26.09 -7.27 14.95
N ASN A 217 -26.21 -8.45 15.56
CA ASN A 217 -25.10 -9.34 15.88
C ASN A 217 -24.67 -10.19 14.68
N ALA A 218 -23.38 -10.53 14.58
CA ALA A 218 -22.89 -11.36 13.49
C ALA A 218 -23.50 -12.77 13.50
N GLU A 219 -24.04 -13.16 12.34
CA GLU A 219 -24.48 -14.52 12.11
C GLU A 219 -23.49 -15.32 11.27
N THR A 220 -23.60 -16.65 11.39
CA THR A 220 -22.80 -17.58 10.58
C THR A 220 -23.34 -17.58 9.16
N VAL A 221 -22.45 -17.49 8.18
CA VAL A 221 -22.80 -17.58 6.76
C VAL A 221 -23.15 -19.02 6.41
N THR A 222 -24.45 -19.35 6.49
CA THR A 222 -24.97 -20.63 6.01
C THR A 222 -25.23 -20.55 4.50
N GLY A 223 -25.36 -21.71 3.84
CA GLY A 223 -25.70 -21.72 2.42
C GLY A 223 -27.05 -21.06 2.12
N GLU A 224 -28.01 -21.11 3.05
CA GLU A 224 -29.31 -20.44 2.92
C GLU A 224 -29.16 -18.91 2.99
N ARG A 225 -28.50 -18.39 4.03
CA ARG A 225 -28.24 -16.95 4.19
C ARG A 225 -27.41 -16.39 3.05
N TYR A 226 -26.46 -17.18 2.54
CA TYR A 226 -25.68 -16.78 1.38
C TYR A 226 -26.54 -16.65 0.13
N ARG A 227 -27.43 -17.62 -0.14
CA ARG A 227 -28.37 -17.53 -1.28
C ARG A 227 -29.35 -16.38 -1.12
N ASP A 228 -29.84 -16.13 0.08
CA ASP A 228 -30.70 -14.99 0.37
C ASP A 228 -29.98 -13.67 0.03
N MET A 229 -28.73 -13.49 0.48
CA MET A 229 -27.90 -12.34 0.11
C MET A 229 -27.70 -12.23 -1.41
N LEU A 230 -27.44 -13.34 -2.12
CA LEU A 230 -27.31 -13.33 -3.58
C LEU A 230 -28.58 -12.79 -4.27
N GLN A 231 -29.76 -13.17 -3.79
CA GLN A 231 -31.04 -12.78 -4.39
C GLN A 231 -31.51 -11.38 -3.97
N THR A 232 -31.37 -11.02 -2.70
CA THR A 232 -31.93 -9.79 -2.14
C THR A 232 -30.97 -8.61 -2.21
N PHE A 233 -29.67 -8.87 -2.29
CA PHE A 233 -28.64 -7.83 -2.30
C PHE A 233 -27.82 -7.81 -3.59
N LEU A 234 -27.21 -8.94 -3.98
CA LEU A 234 -26.31 -8.95 -5.13
C LEU A 234 -27.08 -8.78 -6.45
N GLN A 235 -28.11 -9.57 -6.69
CA GLN A 235 -28.85 -9.54 -7.95
C GLN A 235 -29.44 -8.14 -8.28
N PRO A 236 -30.08 -7.41 -7.34
CA PRO A 236 -30.49 -6.03 -7.60
C PRO A 236 -29.32 -5.10 -7.92
N ALA A 237 -28.16 -5.27 -7.27
CA ALA A 237 -26.98 -4.47 -7.55
C ALA A 237 -26.41 -4.69 -8.96
N LEU A 238 -26.73 -5.82 -9.60
CA LEU A 238 -26.28 -6.17 -10.94
C LEU A 238 -27.17 -5.62 -12.06
N GLU A 239 -28.33 -5.03 -11.76
CA GLU A 239 -29.27 -4.53 -12.79
C GLU A 239 -28.61 -3.55 -13.77
N ASN A 240 -27.63 -2.77 -13.31
CA ASN A 240 -26.88 -1.81 -14.12
C ASN A 240 -25.49 -2.32 -14.54
N MET A 241 -25.20 -3.61 -14.33
CA MET A 241 -23.93 -4.26 -14.66
C MET A 241 -24.22 -5.54 -15.45
N PRO A 242 -24.63 -5.42 -16.73
CA PRO A 242 -24.89 -6.60 -17.55
C PRO A 242 -23.60 -7.36 -17.82
N GLU A 243 -23.75 -8.66 -18.06
CA GLU A 243 -22.67 -9.53 -18.54
C GLU A 243 -21.45 -9.73 -17.62
N MET A 244 -21.60 -9.49 -16.30
CA MET A 244 -20.53 -9.73 -15.33
C MET A 244 -20.19 -11.22 -15.12
N CYS A 245 -18.90 -11.52 -14.98
CA CYS A 245 -18.35 -12.79 -14.51
C CYS A 245 -18.23 -12.77 -12.99
N PHE A 246 -18.63 -13.84 -12.31
CA PHE A 246 -18.63 -13.92 -10.85
C PHE A 246 -17.61 -14.92 -10.33
N GLN A 247 -16.73 -14.46 -9.44
CA GLN A 247 -15.77 -15.29 -8.74
C GLN A 247 -16.08 -15.37 -7.25
N GLN A 248 -16.02 -16.59 -6.72
CA GLN A 248 -16.10 -16.91 -5.28
C GLN A 248 -15.16 -18.06 -4.94
N ASP A 249 -14.83 -18.22 -3.66
CA ASP A 249 -13.91 -19.26 -3.20
C ASP A 249 -14.58 -20.67 -3.17
N GLY A 250 -13.88 -21.64 -2.57
CA GLY A 250 -14.32 -23.03 -2.46
C GLY A 250 -15.10 -23.38 -1.19
N ALA A 251 -15.64 -22.41 -0.45
CA ALA A 251 -16.39 -22.68 0.79
C ALA A 251 -17.63 -23.56 0.55
N THR A 252 -18.04 -24.30 1.59
CA THR A 252 -19.17 -25.24 1.48
C THR A 252 -20.48 -24.54 1.11
N ALA A 253 -20.73 -23.33 1.65
CA ALA A 253 -21.91 -22.53 1.33
C ALA A 253 -21.93 -22.11 -0.17
N HIS A 254 -20.76 -21.78 -0.72
CA HIS A 254 -20.57 -21.30 -2.09
C HIS A 254 -20.73 -22.42 -3.12
N THR A 255 -20.25 -23.61 -2.77
CA THR A 255 -20.17 -24.77 -3.67
C THR A 255 -21.35 -25.73 -3.56
N ALA A 256 -22.28 -25.50 -2.62
CA ALA A 256 -23.51 -26.26 -2.48
C ALA A 256 -24.33 -26.27 -3.78
N ARG A 257 -24.97 -27.41 -4.10
CA ARG A 257 -25.75 -27.55 -5.36
C ARG A 257 -26.77 -26.44 -5.55
N ALA A 258 -27.52 -26.09 -4.51
CA ALA A 258 -28.53 -25.04 -4.57
C ALA A 258 -27.91 -23.66 -4.85
N THR A 259 -26.76 -23.36 -4.25
CA THR A 259 -26.05 -22.09 -4.46
C THR A 259 -25.50 -22.01 -5.88
N MET A 260 -24.86 -23.08 -6.37
CA MET A 260 -24.34 -23.13 -7.74
C MET A 260 -25.46 -23.08 -8.79
N ALA A 261 -26.64 -23.65 -8.51
CA ALA A 261 -27.80 -23.53 -9.39
C ALA A 261 -28.27 -22.08 -9.50
N LEU A 262 -28.45 -21.39 -8.37
CA LEU A 262 -28.80 -19.97 -8.33
C LEU A 262 -27.77 -19.10 -9.07
N LEU A 263 -26.47 -19.35 -8.85
CA LEU A 263 -25.43 -18.60 -9.56
C LEU A 263 -25.47 -18.82 -11.07
N ARG A 264 -25.81 -20.04 -11.53
CA ARG A 264 -26.01 -20.32 -12.97
C ARG A 264 -27.23 -19.61 -13.53
N GLU A 265 -28.28 -19.39 -12.74
CA GLU A 265 -29.43 -18.56 -13.14
C GLU A 265 -29.03 -17.09 -13.30
N ILE A 266 -28.22 -16.55 -12.38
CA ILE A 266 -27.80 -15.13 -12.38
C ILE A 266 -26.72 -14.84 -13.44
N PHE A 267 -25.70 -15.70 -13.54
CA PHE A 267 -24.47 -15.46 -14.32
C PHE A 267 -24.31 -16.40 -15.51
N GLY A 268 -25.14 -17.42 -15.67
CA GLY A 268 -24.97 -18.44 -16.71
C GLY A 268 -23.68 -19.23 -16.53
N HIS A 269 -22.89 -19.32 -17.59
CA HIS A 269 -21.59 -20.01 -17.62
C HIS A 269 -20.42 -19.13 -17.10
N ARG A 270 -20.68 -17.86 -16.76
CA ARG A 270 -19.65 -16.87 -16.41
C ARG A 270 -19.29 -16.92 -14.92
N ILE A 271 -18.99 -18.12 -14.41
CA ILE A 271 -18.73 -18.36 -12.99
C ILE A 271 -17.33 -18.96 -12.80
N ILE A 272 -16.58 -18.39 -11.88
CA ILE A 272 -15.28 -18.89 -11.42
C ILE A 272 -15.43 -19.36 -9.98
N SER A 273 -15.56 -20.67 -9.79
CA SER A 273 -15.72 -21.32 -8.48
C SER A 273 -15.27 -22.77 -8.57
N ARG A 274 -15.12 -23.47 -7.45
CA ARG A 274 -14.59 -24.83 -7.41
C ARG A 274 -15.38 -25.84 -8.27
N ASN A 275 -16.69 -25.62 -8.42
CA ASN A 275 -17.62 -26.51 -9.14
C ASN A 275 -18.24 -25.84 -10.39
N SER A 276 -17.53 -24.90 -11.01
CA SER A 276 -17.96 -24.23 -12.24
C SER A 276 -17.07 -24.60 -13.43
N ASP A 277 -17.39 -24.03 -14.59
CA ASP A 277 -16.71 -24.28 -15.86
C ASP A 277 -15.27 -23.76 -15.83
N ILE A 278 -14.99 -22.74 -15.01
CA ILE A 278 -13.64 -22.24 -14.68
C ILE A 278 -13.33 -22.59 -13.21
N PRO A 279 -12.69 -23.75 -12.94
CA PRO A 279 -12.50 -24.24 -11.59
C PRO A 279 -11.52 -23.37 -10.79
N TYR A 280 -12.00 -22.79 -9.69
CA TYR A 280 -11.15 -22.02 -8.78
C TYR A 280 -10.33 -22.95 -7.86
N PRO A 281 -9.00 -22.73 -7.73
CA PRO A 281 -8.13 -23.63 -6.97
C PRO A 281 -8.40 -23.52 -5.47
N ALA A 282 -8.35 -24.65 -4.77
CA ALA A 282 -8.46 -24.67 -3.32
C ALA A 282 -7.32 -23.88 -2.66
N ARG A 283 -7.56 -23.34 -1.45
CA ARG A 283 -6.54 -22.70 -0.60
C ARG A 283 -5.74 -21.60 -1.33
N SER A 284 -6.45 -20.77 -2.08
CA SER A 284 -5.86 -19.72 -2.89
C SER A 284 -6.39 -18.32 -2.52
N PRO A 285 -6.38 -17.93 -1.23
CA PRO A 285 -6.81 -16.59 -0.83
C PRO A 285 -5.92 -15.50 -1.44
N ASP A 286 -4.67 -15.82 -1.79
CA ASP A 286 -3.79 -14.88 -2.49
C ASP A 286 -4.24 -14.55 -3.92
N LEU A 287 -5.27 -15.25 -4.42
CA LEU A 287 -5.83 -15.07 -5.75
C LEU A 287 -7.18 -14.34 -5.74
N THR A 288 -7.61 -13.70 -4.64
CA THR A 288 -8.84 -12.90 -4.58
C THR A 288 -8.54 -11.43 -4.27
N ALA A 289 -9.14 -10.51 -5.03
CA ALA A 289 -9.01 -9.07 -4.77
C ALA A 289 -9.47 -8.64 -3.36
N PRO A 290 -10.54 -9.22 -2.78
CA PRO A 290 -10.88 -8.98 -1.39
C PRO A 290 -9.73 -9.28 -0.41
N ASP A 291 -9.09 -10.45 -0.51
CA ASP A 291 -8.06 -10.90 0.42
C ASP A 291 -6.74 -10.13 0.32
N PHE A 292 -6.17 -10.01 -0.88
CA PHE A 292 -4.86 -9.37 -1.02
C PHE A 292 -4.93 -7.84 -0.92
N PHE A 293 -6.13 -7.24 -1.07
CA PHE A 293 -6.32 -5.79 -1.06
C PHE A 293 -7.39 -5.30 -0.08
N LEU A 294 -8.68 -5.59 -0.33
CA LEU A 294 -9.78 -4.87 0.34
C LEU A 294 -9.76 -5.04 1.86
N TRP A 295 -9.62 -6.28 2.35
CA TRP A 295 -9.65 -6.57 3.78
C TRP A 295 -8.47 -5.98 4.53
N GLY A 296 -7.28 -6.00 3.92
CA GLY A 296 -6.12 -5.29 4.44
C GLY A 296 -6.35 -3.78 4.50
N TYR A 297 -6.86 -3.20 3.40
CA TYR A 297 -7.16 -1.77 3.28
C TYR A 297 -8.16 -1.30 4.33
N LEU A 298 -9.24 -2.05 4.54
CA LEU A 298 -10.32 -1.70 5.46
C LEU A 298 -9.89 -1.87 6.91
N LYS A 299 -9.32 -3.03 7.29
CA LYS A 299 -8.83 -3.27 8.66
C LYS A 299 -7.81 -2.23 9.11
N GLU A 300 -7.12 -1.62 8.17
CA GLU A 300 -6.14 -0.59 8.46
C GLU A 300 -6.76 0.79 8.75
N ARG A 301 -7.99 1.06 8.31
CA ARG A 301 -8.62 2.38 8.41
C ARG A 301 -9.85 2.43 9.31
N VAL A 302 -10.67 1.38 9.33
CA VAL A 302 -11.96 1.40 10.05
C VAL A 302 -11.82 1.46 11.57
N TYR A 303 -10.62 1.18 12.09
CA TYR A 303 -10.28 1.28 13.51
C TYR A 303 -9.54 2.58 13.88
N ALA A 304 -9.28 3.49 12.94
CA ALA A 304 -8.56 4.74 13.20
C ALA A 304 -9.23 5.58 14.31
N ASN A 305 -10.56 5.60 14.32
CA ASN A 305 -11.37 6.33 15.31
C ASN A 305 -11.76 5.48 16.53
N LYS A 306 -11.19 4.28 16.70
CA LYS A 306 -11.45 3.35 17.82
C LYS A 306 -12.96 3.14 18.07
N PRO A 307 -13.70 2.56 17.11
CA PRO A 307 -15.14 2.34 17.26
C PRO A 307 -15.44 1.53 18.52
N ARG A 308 -16.45 1.97 19.29
CA ARG A 308 -16.88 1.32 20.54
C ARG A 308 -18.15 0.49 20.38
N THR A 309 -18.82 0.58 19.24
CA THR A 309 -20.02 -0.21 18.91
C THR A 309 -19.88 -0.84 17.52
N LEU A 310 -20.63 -1.91 17.27
CA LEU A 310 -20.69 -2.52 15.94
C LEU A 310 -21.22 -1.53 14.89
N ASP A 311 -22.19 -0.69 15.22
CA ASP A 311 -22.72 0.29 14.27
C ASP A 311 -21.68 1.31 13.84
N GLN A 312 -20.85 1.80 14.78
CA GLN A 312 -19.74 2.68 14.44
C GLN A 312 -18.73 1.98 13.52
N LEU A 313 -18.44 0.70 13.78
CA LEU A 313 -17.54 -0.09 12.94
C LEU A 313 -18.14 -0.32 11.53
N LYS A 314 -19.42 -0.69 11.43
CA LYS A 314 -20.16 -0.84 10.17
C LYS A 314 -20.18 0.48 9.39
N GLN A 315 -20.42 1.59 10.06
CA GLN A 315 -20.42 2.92 9.44
C GLN A 315 -19.03 3.30 8.93
N ASN A 316 -17.98 3.01 9.69
CA ASN A 316 -16.60 3.22 9.24
C ASN A 316 -16.29 2.40 7.98
N ILE A 317 -16.72 1.13 7.93
CA ILE A 317 -16.57 0.27 6.74
C ILE A 317 -17.28 0.89 5.54
N ARG A 318 -18.56 1.29 5.68
CA ARG A 318 -19.33 1.95 4.61
C ARG A 318 -18.63 3.22 4.11
N ASN A 319 -18.14 4.06 5.02
CA ASN A 319 -17.45 5.29 4.68
C ASN A 319 -16.15 5.03 3.91
N GLU A 320 -15.34 4.08 4.37
CA GLU A 320 -14.08 3.72 3.72
C GLU A 320 -14.29 3.13 2.32
N ILE A 321 -15.33 2.31 2.14
CA ILE A 321 -15.70 1.77 0.83
C ILE A 321 -16.09 2.88 -0.14
N ARG A 322 -16.87 3.88 0.30
CA ARG A 322 -17.28 5.03 -0.54
C ARG A 322 -16.11 5.90 -1.01
N ILE A 323 -14.98 5.86 -0.31
CA ILE A 323 -13.77 6.63 -0.66
C ILE A 323 -12.93 5.91 -1.73
N LEU A 324 -13.13 4.60 -1.92
CA LEU A 324 -12.40 3.82 -2.93
C LEU A 324 -12.78 4.32 -4.32
N ASN A 325 -11.80 4.85 -5.05
CA ASN A 325 -12.03 5.36 -6.41
C ASN A 325 -11.78 4.28 -7.48
N PRO A 326 -12.39 4.42 -8.67
CA PRO A 326 -12.25 3.45 -9.76
C PRO A 326 -10.80 3.26 -10.24
N GLN A 327 -9.97 4.31 -10.20
CA GLN A 327 -8.57 4.21 -10.65
C GLN A 327 -7.76 3.22 -9.80
N MET A 328 -7.96 3.25 -8.48
CA MET A 328 -7.31 2.31 -7.56
C MET A 328 -7.83 0.89 -7.75
N LEU A 329 -9.15 0.72 -7.95
CA LEU A 329 -9.76 -0.59 -8.17
C LEU A 329 -9.32 -1.20 -9.51
N ALA A 330 -9.25 -0.42 -10.58
CA ALA A 330 -8.70 -0.85 -11.85
C ALA A 330 -7.24 -1.30 -11.71
N ALA A 331 -6.41 -0.57 -10.96
CA ALA A 331 -5.02 -0.97 -10.70
C ALA A 331 -4.94 -2.28 -9.88
N VAL A 332 -5.83 -2.47 -8.90
CA VAL A 332 -5.94 -3.72 -8.12
C VAL A 332 -6.29 -4.89 -9.03
N MET A 333 -7.30 -4.73 -9.89
CA MET A 333 -7.71 -5.78 -10.83
C MET A 333 -6.62 -6.08 -11.87
N GLN A 334 -5.90 -5.06 -12.37
CA GLN A 334 -4.76 -5.27 -13.27
C GLN A 334 -3.60 -6.03 -12.62
N ASN A 335 -3.41 -5.92 -11.30
CA ASN A 335 -2.36 -6.66 -10.61
C ASN A 335 -2.66 -8.17 -10.54
N LEU A 336 -3.92 -8.60 -10.66
CA LEU A 336 -4.27 -10.03 -10.78
C LEU A 336 -3.55 -10.69 -11.96
N CYS A 337 -3.49 -10.01 -13.11
CA CYS A 337 -2.82 -10.54 -14.30
C CYS A 337 -1.30 -10.60 -14.17
N LYS A 338 -0.72 -9.86 -13.22
CA LYS A 338 0.73 -9.77 -12.99
C LYS A 338 1.22 -10.66 -11.86
N MET A 339 0.31 -11.24 -11.06
CA MET A 339 0.67 -11.96 -9.83
C MET A 339 1.27 -13.36 -10.05
N HIS A 340 1.40 -13.82 -11.29
CA HIS A 340 1.93 -15.14 -11.62
C HIS A 340 2.93 -15.13 -12.77
#